data_AF-A0AA36IUG8-F1
#
_entry.id   AF-A0AA36IUG8-F1
#
_cell.length_a   1.000
_cell.length_b   1.000
_cell.length_c   1.000
_cell.angle_alpha   90.00
_cell.angle_beta   90.00
_cell.angle_gamma   90.00
#
_symmetry.space_group_name_H-M   'P 1'
#
loop_
_entity.id
_entity.type
_entity.pdbx_description
1 polymer ?
#
loop_
_entity_poly.entity_id
_entity_poly.type
_entity_poly.pdbx_seq_one_letter_code
_entity_poly.pdbx_strand_id
1 'polypeptide(L)'
;MRKERESAAKVPPIQEEGGEAADHVGALYNLGRLTRGRGISESKADWERHDAMQLGLQDEAAFAQLLEAIQRCIPGLDLKGLSRVLMGLGDTHEDLPFGHAKTPSAHLRRVFGLVDAACDGLLAKWEEATDDRDLGFPLFALSRLGIYKQEVFDTASGLLAAKLGSDQPLPKEALRQWLLACNSVSHSLVEHQGAIAAYRPAEAWAKEEPSRLHQLAGALVSLPHPDPLLAEVVREVVRRPVKELHASKAVALYGLQAVRLLGEAGQLGAARLPPAVARELDRALERKSRAMRRSSRLEAAVGQALAEGGFQPRPGVVVRPGLSADFACTRRSASGGRGGRGEGGDFFVEVDGPSHFCVQPFWRLRGRTVLKQRLFAAQGQALISVPYWVAAPPGAYARRDECATKPRLEVNQQELEGLIAEQLEQFHRSREV
;
A
#
# COMPACT_ATOMS: atom_id res chain seq x y z
N MET A 1 16.91 -5.49 38.98
CA MET A 1 17.48 -4.20 38.51
C MET A 1 17.08 -3.97 37.06
N ARG A 2 15.99 -3.25 36.82
CA ARG A 2 15.52 -2.82 35.49
C ARG A 2 16.17 -1.47 35.20
N LYS A 3 17.15 -1.44 34.29
CA LYS A 3 17.66 -0.20 33.70
C LYS A 3 16.76 0.21 32.54
N GLU A 4 16.14 1.36 32.72
CA GLU A 4 15.91 2.44 31.75
C GLU A 4 15.92 2.06 30.26
N ARG A 5 14.75 2.23 29.62
CA ARG A 5 14.65 2.65 28.23
C ARG A 5 13.63 3.78 28.13
N GLU A 6 14.07 4.94 28.62
CA GLU A 6 13.64 6.22 28.08
C GLU A 6 14.22 6.33 26.66
N SER A 7 13.39 6.07 25.67
CA SER A 7 13.67 6.39 24.27
C SER A 7 12.35 6.62 23.51
N ALA A 8 11.36 7.22 24.19
CA ALA A 8 10.39 8.04 23.49
C ALA A 8 11.08 9.39 23.30
N ALA A 9 11.44 9.69 22.05
CA ALA A 9 12.04 10.96 21.70
C ALA A 9 11.22 12.12 22.31
N LYS A 10 11.84 12.89 23.22
CA LYS A 10 11.39 14.24 23.57
C LYS A 10 11.52 15.09 22.30
N VAL A 11 10.49 15.08 21.47
CA VAL A 11 10.32 16.10 20.42
C VAL A 11 9.69 17.31 21.12
N PRO A 12 10.36 18.48 21.12
CA PRO A 12 9.84 19.65 21.81
C PRO A 12 8.47 20.07 21.23
N PRO A 13 7.57 20.62 22.05
CA PRO A 13 6.36 21.27 21.54
C PRO A 13 6.77 22.39 20.57
N ILE A 14 6.07 22.48 19.44
CA ILE A 14 6.31 23.53 18.45
C ILE A 14 5.71 24.82 19.00
N GLN A 15 6.56 25.76 19.41
CA GLN A 15 6.20 27.16 19.53
C GLN A 15 6.49 27.80 18.17
N GLU A 16 5.47 27.95 17.33
CA GLU A 16 5.54 28.77 16.12
C GLU A 16 4.77 30.08 16.41
N GLU A 17 5.41 31.21 16.18
CA GLU A 17 4.73 32.51 16.11
C GLU A 17 3.87 32.52 14.83
N GLY A 18 2.61 32.11 14.95
CA GLY A 18 1.72 31.96 13.79
C GLY A 18 0.32 32.49 14.09
N GLY A 19 -0.30 33.12 13.10
CA GLY A 19 -1.72 33.49 13.16
C GLY A 19 -2.64 32.27 13.15
N GLU A 20 -3.94 32.50 13.27
CA GLU A 20 -5.01 31.48 13.40
C GLU A 20 -4.90 30.28 12.42
N ALA A 21 -4.40 30.50 11.20
CA ALA A 21 -4.16 29.45 10.22
C ALA A 21 -3.10 28.41 10.65
N ALA A 22 -2.01 28.85 11.27
CA ALA A 22 -0.95 27.97 11.76
C ALA A 22 -1.43 27.09 12.92
N ASP A 23 -2.28 27.65 13.78
CA ASP A 23 -2.87 26.95 14.92
C ASP A 23 -3.82 25.83 14.47
N HIS A 24 -4.68 26.08 13.47
CA HIS A 24 -5.58 25.04 12.95
C HIS A 24 -4.84 23.89 12.25
N VAL A 25 -3.84 24.21 11.42
CA VAL A 25 -3.00 23.17 10.77
C VAL A 25 -2.19 22.40 11.82
N GLY A 26 -1.63 23.09 12.81
CA GLY A 26 -0.94 22.49 13.94
C GLY A 26 -1.85 21.57 14.75
N ALA A 27 -3.10 21.97 14.99
CA ALA A 27 -4.10 21.18 15.69
C ALA A 27 -4.42 19.88 14.95
N LEU A 28 -4.70 19.93 13.63
CA LEU A 28 -4.95 18.72 12.83
C LEU A 28 -3.72 17.81 12.81
N TYR A 29 -2.52 18.36 12.60
CA TYR A 29 -1.29 17.58 12.57
C TYR A 29 -1.01 16.88 13.92
N ASN A 30 -1.16 17.60 15.03
CA ASN A 30 -0.97 17.04 16.37
C ASN A 30 -2.05 16.03 16.73
N LEU A 31 -3.31 16.28 16.36
CA LEU A 31 -4.40 15.31 16.52
C LEU A 31 -4.10 14.02 15.75
N GLY A 32 -3.63 14.13 14.51
CA GLY A 32 -3.14 13.00 13.72
C GLY A 32 -2.06 12.21 14.46
N ARG A 33 -1.05 12.89 15.01
CA ARG A 33 0.02 12.21 15.77
C ARG A 33 -0.47 11.55 17.06
N LEU A 34 -1.42 12.14 17.77
CA LEU A 34 -2.02 11.57 18.98
C LEU A 34 -2.89 10.35 18.65
N THR A 35 -3.63 10.40 17.56
CA THR A 35 -4.46 9.29 17.07
C THR A 35 -3.62 8.16 16.46
N ARG A 36 -2.40 8.45 16.00
CA ARG A 36 -1.38 7.46 15.58
C ARG A 36 -0.90 6.51 16.71
N GLY A 37 -1.53 6.57 17.88
CA GLY A 37 -1.06 6.07 19.18
C GLY A 37 -1.81 4.91 19.82
N ARG A 38 -2.53 4.04 19.08
CA ARG A 38 -2.87 2.69 19.56
C ARG A 38 -2.42 1.56 18.63
N GLY A 39 -1.39 1.83 17.83
CA GLY A 39 -0.55 0.82 17.16
C GLY A 39 0.58 0.25 18.04
N ILE A 40 0.45 0.32 19.38
CA ILE A 40 1.45 -0.23 20.31
C ILE A 40 1.21 -1.73 20.45
N SER A 41 1.94 -2.46 19.62
CA SER A 41 2.11 -3.91 19.68
C SER A 41 0.85 -4.72 19.33
N GLU A 42 0.95 -5.53 18.28
CA GLU A 42 0.11 -6.73 18.09
C GLU A 42 0.26 -7.74 19.26
N SER A 43 0.99 -7.41 20.33
CA SER A 43 1.31 -8.34 21.41
C SER A 43 0.41 -8.21 22.65
N LYS A 44 -0.51 -7.25 22.75
CA LYS A 44 -1.26 -7.01 24.00
C LYS A 44 -2.71 -6.54 23.94
N ALA A 45 -3.39 -6.52 22.79
CA ALA A 45 -4.81 -6.17 22.78
C ALA A 45 -5.60 -7.14 21.91
N ASP A 46 -6.72 -7.61 22.48
CA ASP A 46 -7.89 -7.98 21.70
C ASP A 46 -8.12 -6.97 20.57
N TRP A 47 -8.64 -7.46 19.46
CA TRP A 47 -8.63 -6.90 18.11
C TRP A 47 -9.35 -5.56 17.90
N GLU A 48 -9.58 -4.78 18.96
CA GLU A 48 -10.04 -3.40 18.95
C GLU A 48 -8.92 -2.50 18.43
N ARG A 49 -8.71 -2.54 17.11
CA ARG A 49 -7.92 -1.56 16.37
C ARG A 49 -8.52 -0.17 16.55
N HIS A 50 -8.10 0.58 17.55
CA HIS A 50 -8.49 1.99 17.68
C HIS A 50 -7.85 2.83 16.57
N ASP A 51 -8.47 2.76 15.40
CA ASP A 51 -8.34 3.71 14.31
C ASP A 51 -9.07 5.00 14.72
N ALA A 52 -8.66 6.16 14.22
CA ALA A 52 -9.36 7.44 14.39
C ALA A 52 -10.84 7.36 13.94
N MET A 53 -11.10 6.52 12.92
CA MET A 53 -12.42 6.07 12.50
C MET A 53 -13.27 5.43 13.62
N GLN A 54 -12.63 4.70 14.55
CA GLN A 54 -13.29 4.11 15.72
C GLN A 54 -13.46 5.09 16.88
N LEU A 55 -12.70 6.19 16.89
CA LEU A 55 -12.87 7.26 17.87
C LEU A 55 -14.09 8.15 17.56
N GLY A 56 -14.77 7.93 16.43
CA GLY A 56 -15.96 8.70 16.08
C GLY A 56 -15.66 10.13 15.64
N LEU A 57 -14.41 10.47 15.32
CA LEU A 57 -14.02 11.85 14.98
C LEU A 57 -14.83 12.41 13.80
N GLN A 58 -15.24 11.56 12.86
CA GLN A 58 -16.10 11.95 11.73
C GLN A 58 -17.51 12.42 12.15
N ASP A 59 -17.95 12.06 13.36
CA ASP A 59 -19.24 12.41 13.92
C ASP A 59 -19.15 13.64 14.85
N GLU A 60 -17.94 14.11 15.15
CA GLU A 60 -17.67 15.24 16.03
C GLU A 60 -17.77 16.58 15.29
N ALA A 61 -18.74 17.42 15.69
CA ALA A 61 -18.96 18.74 15.08
C ALA A 61 -17.70 19.65 15.15
N ALA A 62 -16.93 19.56 16.23
CA ALA A 62 -15.68 20.32 16.38
C ALA A 62 -14.63 19.91 15.34
N PHE A 63 -14.58 18.63 14.97
CA PHE A 63 -13.67 18.16 13.94
C PHE A 63 -14.10 18.65 12.55
N ALA A 64 -15.40 18.61 12.24
CA ALA A 64 -15.92 19.18 10.99
C ALA A 64 -15.61 20.69 10.88
N GLN A 65 -15.78 21.46 11.97
CA GLN A 65 -15.44 22.88 12.01
C GLN A 65 -13.94 23.12 11.81
N LEU A 66 -13.07 22.28 12.40
CA LEU A 66 -11.63 22.35 12.18
C LEU A 66 -11.28 22.13 10.70
N LEU A 67 -11.86 21.11 10.05
CA LEU A 67 -11.63 20.84 8.63
C LEU A 67 -12.09 22.03 7.75
N GLU A 68 -13.24 22.62 8.05
CA GLU A 68 -13.74 23.80 7.34
C GLU A 68 -12.86 25.05 7.55
N ALA A 69 -12.33 25.25 8.76
CA ALA A 69 -11.40 26.34 9.05
C ALA A 69 -10.10 26.17 8.25
N ILE A 70 -9.52 24.97 8.24
CA ILE A 70 -8.31 24.66 7.47
C ILE A 70 -8.54 24.89 5.97
N GLN A 71 -9.69 24.48 5.43
CA GLN A 71 -10.01 24.68 4.01
C GLN A 71 -9.91 26.15 3.61
N ARG A 72 -10.39 27.07 4.46
CA ARG A 72 -10.32 28.52 4.20
C ARG A 72 -8.88 29.05 4.24
N CYS A 73 -8.00 28.40 4.99
CA CYS A 73 -6.61 28.82 5.15
C CYS A 73 -5.68 28.30 4.04
N ILE A 74 -6.02 27.19 3.36
CA ILE A 74 -5.15 26.53 2.35
C ILE A 74 -4.52 27.50 1.33
N PRO A 75 -5.25 28.45 0.72
CA PRO A 75 -4.66 29.36 -0.27
C PRO A 75 -3.45 30.17 0.26
N GLY A 76 -3.43 30.46 1.55
CA GLY A 76 -2.36 31.21 2.21
C GLY A 76 -1.22 30.36 2.80
N LEU A 77 -1.30 29.03 2.73
CA LEU A 77 -0.28 28.15 3.32
C LEU A 77 0.96 28.03 2.43
N ASP A 78 2.13 27.92 3.05
CA ASP A 78 3.39 27.55 2.38
C ASP A 78 3.47 26.03 2.14
N LEU A 79 4.55 25.57 1.47
CA LEU A 79 4.77 24.13 1.19
C LEU A 79 4.72 23.27 2.46
N LYS A 80 5.31 23.77 3.56
CA LYS A 80 5.34 23.10 4.86
C LYS A 80 3.93 22.97 5.45
N GLY A 81 3.13 24.04 5.40
CA GLY A 81 1.74 24.07 5.84
C GLY A 81 0.87 23.10 5.05
N LEU A 82 0.98 23.11 3.72
CA LEU A 82 0.26 22.19 2.83
C LEU A 82 0.63 20.73 3.10
N SER A 83 1.94 20.44 3.27
CA SER A 83 2.43 19.11 3.63
C SER A 83 1.89 18.65 4.99
N ARG A 84 1.81 19.55 5.97
CA ARG A 84 1.24 19.27 7.30
C ARG A 84 -0.27 18.98 7.25
N VAL A 85 -1.02 19.69 6.41
CA VAL A 85 -2.45 19.38 6.19
C VAL A 85 -2.60 17.95 5.69
N LEU A 86 -1.88 17.57 4.63
CA LEU A 86 -1.96 16.22 4.09
C LEU A 86 -1.53 15.16 5.10
N MET A 87 -0.41 15.39 5.81
CA MET A 87 0.05 14.46 6.85
C MET A 87 -0.96 14.30 7.99
N GLY A 88 -1.57 15.40 8.45
CA GLY A 88 -2.62 15.38 9.46
C GLY A 88 -3.86 14.61 8.99
N LEU A 89 -4.29 14.79 7.75
CA LEU A 89 -5.36 14.00 7.13
C LEU A 89 -4.98 12.52 7.03
N GLY A 90 -3.79 12.20 6.54
CA GLY A 90 -3.31 10.82 6.40
C GLY A 90 -3.10 10.09 7.73
N ASP A 91 -2.88 10.82 8.83
CA ASP A 91 -2.82 10.26 10.18
C ASP A 91 -4.23 10.09 10.81
N THR A 92 -5.17 11.00 10.53
CA THR A 92 -6.55 10.95 11.06
C THR A 92 -7.52 10.09 10.24
N HIS A 93 -7.16 9.76 9.01
CA HIS A 93 -7.98 9.02 8.06
C HIS A 93 -7.17 7.92 7.36
N GLU A 94 -6.26 7.27 8.09
CA GLU A 94 -5.49 6.15 7.55
C GLU A 94 -6.42 5.08 6.97
N ASP A 95 -6.12 4.63 5.76
CA ASP A 95 -6.96 3.69 5.02
C ASP A 95 -8.42 4.17 4.87
N LEU A 96 -8.63 5.45 4.55
CA LEU A 96 -9.93 6.04 4.20
C LEU A 96 -10.84 5.15 3.29
N PRO A 97 -10.32 4.37 2.31
CA PRO A 97 -11.14 3.42 1.55
C PRO A 97 -11.89 2.39 2.41
N PHE A 98 -11.35 2.00 3.58
CA PHE A 98 -12.04 1.17 4.58
C PHE A 98 -13.21 1.92 5.23
N GLY A 99 -13.00 3.20 5.51
CA GLY A 99 -13.99 4.06 6.14
C GLY A 99 -15.14 4.44 5.23
N HIS A 100 -14.92 4.53 3.93
CA HIS A 100 -15.93 4.99 2.96
C HIS A 100 -17.26 4.21 3.00
N ALA A 101 -17.28 2.98 3.51
CA ALA A 101 -18.50 2.21 3.72
C ALA A 101 -19.39 2.73 4.86
N LYS A 102 -18.81 3.38 5.87
CA LYS A 102 -19.46 3.80 7.12
C LYS A 102 -19.32 5.30 7.41
N THR A 103 -18.38 5.98 6.77
CA THR A 103 -18.13 7.42 6.96
C THR A 103 -19.22 8.23 6.25
N PRO A 104 -19.81 9.25 6.92
CA PRO A 104 -20.81 10.11 6.29
C PRO A 104 -20.28 10.78 5.02
N SER A 105 -21.09 10.82 3.95
CA SER A 105 -20.71 11.41 2.65
C SER A 105 -20.30 12.89 2.77
N ALA A 106 -20.95 13.65 3.66
CA ALA A 106 -20.57 15.03 3.92
C ALA A 106 -19.14 15.17 4.48
N HIS A 107 -18.71 14.23 5.32
CA HIS A 107 -17.35 14.20 5.85
C HIS A 107 -16.34 13.84 4.76
N LEU A 108 -16.63 12.81 3.96
CA LEU A 108 -15.77 12.41 2.84
C LEU A 108 -15.55 13.55 1.84
N ARG A 109 -16.62 14.29 1.48
CA ARG A 109 -16.51 15.46 0.60
C ARG A 109 -15.62 16.56 1.18
N ARG A 110 -15.65 16.79 2.49
CA ARG A 110 -14.75 17.74 3.16
C ARG A 110 -13.29 17.27 3.09
N VAL A 111 -13.03 16.01 3.41
CA VAL A 111 -11.68 15.42 3.36
C VAL A 111 -11.11 15.49 1.94
N PHE A 112 -11.87 15.07 0.94
CA PHE A 112 -11.43 15.14 -0.46
C PHE A 112 -11.23 16.57 -0.94
N GLY A 113 -12.13 17.51 -0.59
CA GLY A 113 -11.95 18.93 -0.92
C GLY A 113 -10.68 19.55 -0.32
N LEU A 114 -10.31 19.14 0.90
CA LEU A 114 -9.05 19.55 1.53
C LEU A 114 -7.84 18.95 0.82
N VAL A 115 -7.89 17.65 0.50
CA VAL A 115 -6.81 16.96 -0.22
C VAL A 115 -6.60 17.59 -1.58
N ASP A 116 -7.68 17.86 -2.33
CA ASP A 116 -7.62 18.48 -3.65
C ASP A 116 -6.98 19.87 -3.56
N ALA A 117 -7.51 20.75 -2.70
CA ALA A 117 -6.97 22.10 -2.54
C ALA A 117 -5.52 22.11 -2.06
N ALA A 118 -5.13 21.19 -1.17
CA ALA A 118 -3.75 21.08 -0.72
C ALA A 118 -2.81 20.59 -1.84
N CYS A 119 -3.25 19.62 -2.66
CA CYS A 119 -2.48 19.15 -3.81
C CYS A 119 -2.30 20.23 -4.87
N ASP A 120 -3.35 20.99 -5.18
CA ASP A 120 -3.29 22.09 -6.14
C ASP A 120 -2.31 23.18 -5.66
N GLY A 121 -2.36 23.51 -4.36
CA GLY A 121 -1.42 24.44 -3.74
C GLY A 121 0.03 23.96 -3.76
N LEU A 122 0.26 22.64 -3.61
CA LEU A 122 1.60 22.05 -3.71
C LEU A 122 2.13 22.11 -5.14
N LEU A 123 1.33 21.67 -6.12
CA LEU A 123 1.70 21.71 -7.53
C LEU A 123 2.08 23.13 -7.99
N ALA A 124 1.34 24.14 -7.54
CA ALA A 124 1.62 25.54 -7.87
C ALA A 124 2.92 26.09 -7.26
N LYS A 125 3.48 25.44 -6.23
CA LYS A 125 4.62 25.95 -5.44
C LYS A 125 5.84 25.03 -5.46
N TRP A 126 5.74 23.81 -5.99
CA TRP A 126 6.80 22.81 -5.86
C TRP A 126 8.09 23.13 -6.62
N GLU A 127 8.05 24.03 -7.60
CA GLU A 127 9.28 24.55 -8.23
C GLU A 127 10.17 25.28 -7.19
N GLU A 128 9.58 25.78 -6.11
CA GLU A 128 10.27 26.44 -4.99
C GLU A 128 10.78 25.45 -3.92
N ALA A 129 10.49 24.15 -4.06
CA ALA A 129 10.78 23.15 -3.04
C ALA A 129 12.28 22.90 -2.87
N THR A 130 12.84 23.38 -1.78
CA THR A 130 14.25 23.15 -1.41
C THR A 130 14.42 21.90 -0.54
N ASP A 131 13.44 21.59 0.31
CA ASP A 131 13.46 20.47 1.25
C ASP A 131 12.83 19.20 0.63
N ASP A 132 13.49 18.04 0.78
CA ASP A 132 12.94 16.76 0.32
C ASP A 132 11.65 16.35 1.06
N ARG A 133 11.46 16.85 2.29
CA ARG A 133 10.26 16.57 3.10
C ARG A 133 9.00 17.17 2.48
N ASP A 134 9.12 18.32 1.81
CA ASP A 134 8.02 18.99 1.12
C ASP A 134 7.54 18.22 -0.13
N LEU A 135 8.31 17.21 -0.55
CA LEU A 135 7.96 16.30 -1.65
C LEU A 135 7.54 14.94 -1.10
N GLY A 136 8.35 14.36 -0.21
CA GLY A 136 8.15 12.99 0.31
C GLY A 136 6.97 12.86 1.26
N PHE A 137 6.71 13.85 2.13
CA PHE A 137 5.61 13.78 3.11
C PHE A 137 4.23 13.83 2.44
N PRO A 138 3.95 14.74 1.48
CA PRO A 138 2.72 14.69 0.71
C PRO A 138 2.45 13.34 0.04
N LEU A 139 3.45 12.77 -0.65
CA LEU A 139 3.30 11.46 -1.28
C LEU A 139 2.98 10.37 -0.26
N PHE A 140 3.70 10.36 0.86
CA PHE A 140 3.47 9.40 1.93
C PHE A 140 2.07 9.54 2.55
N ALA A 141 1.59 10.77 2.77
CA ALA A 141 0.25 11.04 3.27
C ALA A 141 -0.84 10.55 2.32
N LEU A 142 -0.76 10.91 1.03
CA LEU A 142 -1.68 10.45 0.00
C LEU A 142 -1.71 8.93 -0.11
N SER A 143 -0.54 8.30 0.00
CA SER A 143 -0.42 6.84 -0.03
C SER A 143 -1.11 6.14 1.14
N ARG A 144 -1.22 6.80 2.31
CA ARG A 144 -1.95 6.30 3.50
C ARG A 144 -3.43 6.59 3.45
N LEU A 145 -3.82 7.74 2.89
CA LEU A 145 -5.20 8.02 2.53
C LEU A 145 -5.71 7.08 1.43
N GLY A 146 -4.80 6.40 0.72
CA GLY A 146 -5.14 5.58 -0.43
C GLY A 146 -5.67 6.44 -1.58
N ILE A 147 -5.11 7.63 -1.79
CA ILE A 147 -5.49 8.56 -2.86
C ILE A 147 -4.35 8.62 -3.88
N TYR A 148 -4.67 8.37 -5.14
CA TYR A 148 -3.74 8.52 -6.25
C TYR A 148 -4.13 9.71 -7.13
N LYS A 149 -3.26 10.72 -7.17
CA LYS A 149 -3.33 11.84 -8.11
C LYS A 149 -2.09 11.77 -9.00
N GLN A 150 -2.28 11.41 -10.27
CA GLN A 150 -1.17 11.13 -11.18
C GLN A 150 -0.19 12.31 -11.27
N GLU A 151 -0.68 13.51 -11.57
CA GLU A 151 0.15 14.72 -11.70
C GLU A 151 0.98 15.04 -10.45
N VAL A 152 0.41 14.80 -9.27
CA VAL A 152 1.08 14.99 -7.96
C VAL A 152 2.23 14.00 -7.81
N PHE A 153 2.00 12.72 -8.13
CA PHE A 153 3.03 11.68 -8.06
C PHE A 153 4.10 11.84 -9.14
N ASP A 154 3.72 12.18 -10.37
CA ASP A 154 4.63 12.39 -11.49
C ASP A 154 5.58 13.57 -11.19
N THR A 155 5.03 14.74 -10.80
CA THR A 155 5.80 15.95 -10.49
C THR A 155 6.75 15.73 -9.31
N ALA A 156 6.26 15.24 -8.17
CA ALA A 156 7.11 15.03 -7.00
C ALA A 156 8.17 13.94 -7.23
N SER A 157 7.84 12.88 -7.98
CA SER A 157 8.82 11.84 -8.34
C SER A 157 9.92 12.38 -9.25
N GLY A 158 9.59 13.24 -10.21
CA GLY A 158 10.58 13.93 -11.05
C GLY A 158 11.52 14.81 -10.22
N LEU A 159 10.99 15.60 -9.29
CA LEU A 159 11.78 16.46 -8.41
C LEU A 159 12.66 15.65 -7.43
N LEU A 160 12.15 14.56 -6.87
CA LEU A 160 12.92 13.65 -6.02
C LEU A 160 14.00 12.91 -6.80
N ALA A 161 13.72 12.48 -8.03
CA ALA A 161 14.70 11.85 -8.91
C ALA A 161 15.86 12.80 -9.25
N ALA A 162 15.57 14.08 -9.52
CA ALA A 162 16.58 15.10 -9.77
C ALA A 162 17.55 15.28 -8.58
N LYS A 163 17.07 15.06 -7.34
CA LYS A 163 17.89 15.11 -6.11
C LYS A 163 18.78 13.87 -5.89
N LEU A 164 18.59 12.78 -6.63
CA LEU A 164 19.43 11.57 -6.47
C LEU A 164 20.86 11.76 -7.02
N GLY A 165 21.04 12.69 -7.96
CA GLY A 165 22.34 12.99 -8.59
C GLY A 165 22.89 14.38 -8.27
N SER A 166 22.30 15.10 -7.32
CA SER A 166 22.74 16.45 -6.95
C SER A 166 23.83 16.44 -5.87
N ASP A 167 24.46 17.59 -5.65
CA ASP A 167 25.45 17.79 -4.58
C ASP A 167 24.86 17.66 -3.15
N GLN A 168 23.53 17.76 -3.04
CA GLN A 168 22.78 17.55 -1.80
C GLN A 168 21.98 16.24 -1.93
N PRO A 169 22.61 15.09 -1.66
CA PRO A 169 21.99 13.80 -1.93
C PRO A 169 20.74 13.61 -1.07
N LEU A 170 19.69 13.09 -1.70
CA LEU A 170 18.45 12.73 -1.02
C LEU A 170 18.74 11.83 0.20
N PRO A 171 18.21 12.14 1.40
CA PRO A 171 18.33 11.26 2.56
C PRO A 171 17.74 9.86 2.31
N LYS A 172 18.33 8.82 2.89
CA LYS A 172 17.86 7.44 2.72
C LYS A 172 16.42 7.24 3.22
N GLU A 173 16.01 8.00 4.25
CA GLU A 173 14.66 8.00 4.78
C GLU A 173 13.66 8.54 3.77
N ALA A 174 14.03 9.61 3.06
CA ALA A 174 13.21 10.24 2.03
C ALA A 174 13.06 9.32 0.82
N LEU A 175 14.15 8.70 0.36
CA LEU A 175 14.08 7.66 -0.68
C LEU A 175 13.13 6.54 -0.27
N ARG A 176 13.28 6.00 0.94
CA ARG A 176 12.41 4.92 1.43
C ARG A 176 10.94 5.35 1.46
N GLN A 177 10.64 6.55 1.95
CA GLN A 177 9.28 7.06 2.01
C GLN A 177 8.67 7.24 0.62
N TRP A 178 9.43 7.81 -0.32
CA TRP A 178 9.03 7.97 -1.71
C TRP A 178 8.71 6.63 -2.38
N LEU A 179 9.63 5.65 -2.27
CA LEU A 179 9.42 4.32 -2.85
C LEU A 179 8.23 3.59 -2.23
N LEU A 180 8.05 3.69 -0.91
CA LEU A 180 6.90 3.10 -0.23
C LEU A 180 5.58 3.77 -0.64
N ALA A 181 5.57 5.09 -0.79
CA ALA A 181 4.39 5.83 -1.21
C ALA A 181 3.96 5.43 -2.62
N CYS A 182 4.91 5.41 -3.57
CA CYS A 182 4.66 5.02 -4.95
C CYS A 182 4.20 3.56 -5.05
N ASN A 183 4.85 2.66 -4.30
CA ASN A 183 4.45 1.27 -4.22
C ASN A 183 3.01 1.14 -3.69
N SER A 184 2.66 1.81 -2.58
CA SER A 184 1.31 1.70 -1.99
C SER A 184 0.20 1.99 -3.01
N VAL A 185 0.38 3.00 -3.86
CA VAL A 185 -0.61 3.41 -4.87
C VAL A 185 -0.37 2.86 -6.28
N SER A 186 0.60 1.95 -6.41
CA SER A 186 1.03 1.37 -7.70
C SER A 186 1.44 2.43 -8.73
N HIS A 187 2.09 3.52 -8.32
CA HIS A 187 2.66 4.49 -9.23
C HIS A 187 3.96 3.95 -9.86
N SER A 188 4.10 4.11 -11.18
CA SER A 188 5.26 3.61 -11.93
C SER A 188 6.45 4.53 -11.73
N LEU A 189 7.61 3.96 -11.40
CA LEU A 189 8.90 4.67 -11.31
C LEU A 189 9.88 4.21 -12.39
N VAL A 190 9.37 3.63 -13.49
CA VAL A 190 10.19 3.10 -14.59
C VAL A 190 11.15 4.15 -15.15
N GLU A 191 10.69 5.38 -15.33
CA GLU A 191 11.48 6.47 -15.90
C GLU A 191 12.63 6.91 -14.97
N HIS A 192 12.53 6.63 -13.67
CA HIS A 192 13.52 7.00 -12.66
C HIS A 192 14.36 5.82 -12.17
N GLN A 193 14.10 4.60 -12.67
CA GLN A 193 14.71 3.38 -12.12
C GLN A 193 16.24 3.40 -12.19
N GLY A 194 16.82 3.99 -13.24
CA GLY A 194 18.28 4.10 -13.39
C GLY A 194 18.91 4.96 -12.30
N ALA A 195 18.32 6.13 -12.03
CA ALA A 195 18.77 7.01 -10.95
C ALA A 195 18.59 6.36 -9.57
N ILE A 196 17.44 5.70 -9.34
CA ILE A 196 17.18 4.97 -8.09
C ILE A 196 18.20 3.84 -7.90
N ALA A 197 18.46 3.03 -8.92
CA ALA A 197 19.42 1.94 -8.86
C ALA A 197 20.86 2.42 -8.61
N ALA A 198 21.22 3.58 -9.16
CA ALA A 198 22.53 4.21 -8.99
C ALA A 198 22.70 4.94 -7.65
N TYR A 199 21.63 5.16 -6.89
CA TYR A 199 21.66 5.91 -5.64
C TYR A 199 22.68 5.34 -4.64
N ARG A 200 23.40 6.25 -3.98
CA ARG A 200 24.34 5.95 -2.89
C ARG A 200 24.03 6.87 -1.72
N PRO A 201 23.54 6.35 -0.58
CA PRO A 201 23.22 7.20 0.55
C PRO A 201 24.49 7.79 1.19
N ALA A 202 24.41 9.02 1.70
CA ALA A 202 25.49 9.63 2.47
C ALA A 202 25.78 8.84 3.75
N GLU A 203 24.75 8.26 4.37
CA GLU A 203 24.89 7.36 5.51
C GLU A 203 24.78 5.89 5.13
N ALA A 204 25.64 5.05 5.71
CA ALA A 204 25.60 3.61 5.48
C ALA A 204 24.26 2.98 5.92
N TRP A 205 23.78 2.01 5.13
CA TRP A 205 22.61 1.17 5.43
C TRP A 205 22.71 0.46 6.79
N ALA A 206 23.93 0.22 7.29
CA ALA A 206 24.19 -0.39 8.59
C ALA A 206 23.56 0.38 9.77
N LYS A 207 23.35 1.70 9.64
CA LYS A 207 22.70 2.51 10.68
C LYS A 207 21.17 2.42 10.67
N GLU A 208 20.58 1.80 9.65
CA GLU A 208 19.13 1.76 9.48
C GLU A 208 18.47 0.70 10.36
N GLU A 209 17.23 0.92 10.79
CA GLU A 209 16.47 -0.09 11.53
C GLU A 209 16.15 -1.32 10.65
N PRO A 210 16.19 -2.54 11.19
CA PRO A 210 15.99 -3.76 10.39
C PRO A 210 14.66 -3.76 9.63
N SER A 211 13.56 -3.38 10.30
CA SER A 211 12.24 -3.34 9.67
C SER A 211 12.16 -2.34 8.52
N ARG A 212 12.94 -1.26 8.56
CA ARG A 212 12.95 -0.23 7.50
C ARG A 212 13.76 -0.68 6.30
N LEU A 213 14.85 -1.43 6.49
CA LEU A 213 15.57 -2.08 5.40
C LEU A 213 14.71 -3.14 4.71
N HIS A 214 13.97 -3.95 5.46
CA HIS A 214 13.07 -4.96 4.90
C HIS A 214 11.96 -4.31 4.05
N GLN A 215 11.40 -3.21 4.53
CA GLN A 215 10.44 -2.39 3.76
C GLN A 215 11.06 -1.81 2.50
N LEU A 216 12.27 -1.25 2.59
CA LEU A 216 12.98 -0.70 1.44
C LEU A 216 13.26 -1.77 0.39
N ALA A 217 13.72 -2.96 0.79
CA ALA A 217 13.93 -4.09 -0.11
C ALA A 217 12.62 -4.48 -0.81
N GLY A 218 11.52 -4.54 -0.07
CA GLY A 218 10.18 -4.78 -0.63
C GLY A 218 9.68 -3.69 -1.59
N ALA A 219 10.04 -2.42 -1.36
CA ALA A 219 9.68 -1.33 -2.25
C ALA A 219 10.51 -1.38 -3.55
N LEU A 220 11.81 -1.69 -3.43
CA LEU A 220 12.73 -1.76 -4.56
C LEU A 220 12.39 -2.89 -5.53
N VAL A 221 11.94 -4.06 -5.05
CA VAL A 221 11.58 -5.17 -5.97
C VAL A 221 10.44 -4.84 -6.92
N SER A 222 9.64 -3.80 -6.65
CA SER A 222 8.61 -3.34 -7.59
C SER A 222 9.16 -2.66 -8.82
N LEU A 223 10.45 -2.27 -8.83
CA LEU A 223 11.12 -1.76 -10.02
C LEU A 223 11.52 -2.90 -10.97
N PRO A 224 11.53 -2.69 -12.29
CA PRO A 224 12.04 -3.69 -13.24
C PRO A 224 13.54 -3.96 -13.09
N HIS A 225 14.35 -2.91 -12.86
CA HIS A 225 15.80 -3.02 -12.71
C HIS A 225 16.30 -2.40 -11.40
N PRO A 226 16.11 -3.07 -10.25
CA PRO A 226 16.39 -2.49 -8.93
C PRO A 226 17.86 -2.59 -8.48
N ASP A 227 18.69 -3.32 -9.21
CA ASP A 227 20.12 -3.48 -8.91
C ASP A 227 20.95 -2.35 -9.55
N PRO A 228 22.05 -1.91 -8.91
CA PRO A 228 22.74 -2.54 -7.77
C PRO A 228 22.18 -2.20 -6.37
N LEU A 229 21.32 -1.20 -6.24
CA LEU A 229 20.84 -0.73 -4.93
C LEU A 229 20.16 -1.84 -4.12
N LEU A 230 19.28 -2.64 -4.73
CA LEU A 230 18.63 -3.74 -4.01
C LEU A 230 19.64 -4.77 -3.51
N ALA A 231 20.64 -5.15 -4.31
CA ALA A 231 21.70 -6.06 -3.87
C ALA A 231 22.49 -5.51 -2.66
N GLU A 232 22.74 -4.20 -2.58
CA GLU A 232 23.38 -3.57 -1.43
C GLU A 232 22.52 -3.65 -0.16
N VAL A 233 21.22 -3.32 -0.29
CA VAL A 233 20.26 -3.42 0.82
C VAL A 233 20.12 -4.87 1.30
N VAL A 234 20.00 -5.83 0.38
CA VAL A 234 19.90 -7.26 0.72
C VAL A 234 21.17 -7.76 1.39
N ARG A 235 22.36 -7.33 0.94
CA ARG A 235 23.63 -7.67 1.59
C ARG A 235 23.65 -7.19 3.05
N GLU A 236 23.13 -6.00 3.32
CA GLU A 236 23.03 -5.49 4.67
C GLU A 236 22.02 -6.27 5.53
N VAL A 237 20.88 -6.66 4.97
CA VAL A 237 19.91 -7.54 5.65
C VAL A 237 20.55 -8.89 6.02
N VAL A 238 21.33 -9.48 5.12
CA VAL A 238 21.99 -10.78 5.33
C VAL A 238 23.08 -10.72 6.39
N ARG A 239 23.76 -9.58 6.54
CA ARG A 239 24.79 -9.39 7.59
C ARG A 239 24.21 -9.34 9.00
N ARG A 240 22.92 -9.08 9.14
CA ARG A 240 22.27 -8.89 10.44
C ARG A 240 21.92 -10.22 11.11
N PRO A 241 21.88 -10.25 12.46
CA PRO A 241 21.42 -11.42 13.19
C PRO A 241 19.99 -11.81 12.82
N VAL A 242 19.76 -13.11 12.56
CA VAL A 242 18.44 -13.68 12.21
C VAL A 242 17.31 -13.26 13.17
N LYS A 243 17.61 -13.08 14.46
CA LYS A 243 16.62 -12.63 15.47
C LYS A 243 15.94 -11.30 15.10
N GLU A 244 16.58 -10.46 14.29
CA GLU A 244 16.01 -9.18 13.82
C GLU A 244 14.90 -9.37 12.77
N LEU A 245 14.90 -10.48 12.03
CA LEU A 245 13.78 -10.87 11.18
C LEU A 245 12.53 -11.11 12.03
N HIS A 246 12.67 -11.78 13.17
CA HIS A 246 11.53 -12.09 14.05
C HIS A 246 10.94 -10.84 14.72
N ALA A 247 11.76 -9.82 14.95
CA ALA A 247 11.33 -8.52 15.47
C ALA A 247 10.59 -7.67 14.42
N SER A 248 10.72 -7.98 13.14
CA SER A 248 10.10 -7.20 12.06
C SER A 248 8.59 -7.45 11.95
N LYS A 249 7.87 -6.43 11.47
CA LYS A 249 6.43 -6.53 11.18
C LYS A 249 6.18 -7.45 9.99
N ALA A 250 5.01 -8.10 9.93
CA ALA A 250 4.65 -8.99 8.83
C ALA A 250 4.78 -8.33 7.46
N VAL A 251 4.28 -7.08 7.32
CA VAL A 251 4.37 -6.29 6.08
C VAL A 251 5.81 -6.12 5.57
N ALA A 252 6.77 -5.95 6.48
CA ALA A 252 8.18 -5.80 6.11
C ALA A 252 8.79 -7.13 5.65
N LEU A 253 8.40 -8.24 6.30
CA LEU A 253 8.83 -9.58 5.92
C LEU A 253 8.26 -10.03 4.57
N TYR A 254 7.04 -9.60 4.21
CA TYR A 254 6.51 -9.84 2.86
C TYR A 254 7.38 -9.20 1.77
N GLY A 255 7.98 -8.03 2.03
CA GLY A 255 8.95 -7.41 1.13
C GLY A 255 10.18 -8.29 0.87
N LEU A 256 10.73 -8.90 1.92
CA LEU A 256 11.83 -9.87 1.77
C LEU A 256 11.39 -11.16 1.07
N GLN A 257 10.15 -11.60 1.29
CA GLN A 257 9.63 -12.76 0.58
C GLN A 257 9.52 -12.49 -0.91
N ALA A 258 9.16 -11.26 -1.30
CA ALA A 258 9.17 -10.84 -2.69
C ALA A 258 10.59 -10.89 -3.29
N VAL A 259 11.61 -10.38 -2.57
CA VAL A 259 13.02 -10.52 -2.99
C VAL A 259 13.38 -11.98 -3.26
N ARG A 260 13.02 -12.88 -2.33
CA ARG A 260 13.32 -14.31 -2.48
C ARG A 260 12.63 -14.90 -3.71
N LEU A 261 11.31 -14.78 -3.80
CA LEU A 261 10.52 -15.47 -4.83
C LEU A 261 10.88 -14.97 -6.24
N LEU A 262 11.08 -13.67 -6.40
CA LEU A 262 11.52 -13.08 -7.67
C LEU A 262 12.97 -13.45 -8.00
N GLY A 263 13.85 -13.53 -7.00
CA GLY A 263 15.23 -14.00 -7.17
C GLY A 263 15.30 -15.49 -7.56
N GLU A 264 14.49 -16.35 -6.96
CA GLU A 264 14.36 -17.77 -7.33
C GLU A 264 13.84 -17.93 -8.76
N ALA A 265 12.93 -17.07 -9.20
CA ALA A 265 12.40 -17.03 -10.57
C ALA A 265 13.37 -16.38 -11.59
N GLY A 266 14.55 -15.91 -11.17
CA GLY A 266 15.53 -15.27 -12.06
C GLY A 266 15.14 -13.87 -12.51
N GLN A 267 14.13 -13.25 -11.90
CA GLN A 267 13.67 -11.89 -12.25
C GLN A 267 14.45 -10.77 -11.54
N LEU A 268 15.38 -11.13 -10.65
CA LEU A 268 16.30 -10.21 -10.00
C LEU A 268 17.74 -10.59 -10.38
N GLY A 269 18.61 -9.58 -10.47
CA GLY A 269 20.02 -9.76 -10.79
C GLY A 269 20.80 -10.38 -9.61
N ALA A 270 21.60 -9.55 -8.94
CA ALA A 270 22.48 -9.99 -7.86
C ALA A 270 21.78 -10.09 -6.50
N ALA A 271 20.63 -9.42 -6.34
CA ALA A 271 19.86 -9.43 -5.09
C ALA A 271 19.23 -10.80 -4.81
N ARG A 272 19.83 -11.59 -3.91
CA ARG A 272 19.30 -12.91 -3.50
C ARG A 272 19.49 -13.16 -2.00
N LEU A 273 18.47 -13.72 -1.37
CA LEU A 273 18.56 -14.18 0.01
C LEU A 273 19.24 -15.55 0.07
N PRO A 274 20.27 -15.75 0.93
CA PRO A 274 20.87 -17.07 1.13
C PRO A 274 19.85 -18.09 1.67
N PRO A 275 20.00 -19.39 1.35
CA PRO A 275 19.04 -20.41 1.78
C PRO A 275 18.77 -20.47 3.29
N ALA A 276 19.79 -20.19 4.11
CA ALA A 276 19.64 -20.16 5.57
C ALA A 276 18.69 -19.03 6.02
N VAL A 277 18.86 -17.82 5.46
CA VAL A 277 18.01 -16.65 5.75
C VAL A 277 16.60 -16.88 5.22
N ALA A 278 16.47 -17.48 4.03
CA ALA A 278 15.18 -17.78 3.41
C ALA A 278 14.33 -18.75 4.28
N ARG A 279 14.95 -19.79 4.86
CA ARG A 279 14.27 -20.72 5.78
C ARG A 279 13.78 -20.03 7.06
N GLU A 280 14.56 -19.09 7.60
CA GLU A 280 14.16 -18.36 8.79
C GLU A 280 13.06 -17.33 8.52
N LEU A 281 13.08 -16.73 7.33
CA LEU A 281 11.99 -15.90 6.83
C LEU A 281 10.68 -16.71 6.73
N ASP A 282 10.74 -17.94 6.18
CA ASP A 282 9.58 -18.85 6.12
C ASP A 282 9.00 -19.13 7.50
N ARG A 283 9.85 -19.51 8.45
CA ARG A 283 9.44 -19.75 9.85
C ARG A 283 8.85 -18.51 10.51
N ALA A 284 9.36 -17.31 10.18
CA ALA A 284 8.85 -16.06 10.70
C ALA A 284 7.47 -15.72 10.12
N LEU A 285 7.31 -15.89 8.81
CA LEU A 285 6.05 -15.64 8.09
C LEU A 285 4.97 -16.64 8.48
N GLU A 286 5.27 -17.94 8.56
CA GLU A 286 4.31 -18.96 8.99
C GLU A 286 3.78 -18.71 10.40
N ARG A 287 4.64 -18.30 11.34
CA ARG A 287 4.22 -17.95 12.70
C ARG A 287 3.28 -16.75 12.71
N LYS A 288 3.54 -15.74 11.87
CA LYS A 288 2.69 -14.54 11.77
C LYS A 288 1.40 -14.78 10.97
N SER A 289 1.43 -15.64 9.95
CA SER A 289 0.27 -15.91 9.09
C SER A 289 -0.78 -16.83 9.75
N ARG A 290 -0.34 -17.80 10.57
CA ARG A 290 -1.25 -18.69 11.33
C ARG A 290 -2.18 -17.93 12.29
N ALA A 291 -1.82 -16.70 12.67
CA ALA A 291 -2.63 -15.86 13.54
C ALA A 291 -3.73 -15.08 12.81
N MET A 292 -3.79 -15.08 11.48
CA MET A 292 -4.49 -14.03 10.71
C MET A 292 -5.61 -14.48 9.75
N ARG A 293 -6.00 -15.76 9.69
CA ARG A 293 -7.04 -16.20 8.74
C ARG A 293 -8.42 -16.32 9.39
N ARG A 294 -9.32 -15.40 9.02
CA ARG A 294 -10.78 -15.51 9.22
C ARG A 294 -11.46 -15.31 7.88
N SER A 295 -12.36 -16.22 7.52
CA SER A 295 -13.16 -16.08 6.30
C SER A 295 -14.12 -14.90 6.42
N SER A 296 -14.12 -13.99 5.44
CA SER A 296 -15.06 -12.86 5.42
C SER A 296 -16.39 -13.22 4.72
N ARG A 297 -17.47 -12.48 5.03
CA ARG A 297 -18.75 -12.60 4.31
C ARG A 297 -18.61 -12.32 2.82
N LEU A 298 -17.69 -11.42 2.46
CA LEU A 298 -17.37 -11.07 1.10
C LEU A 298 -16.70 -12.24 0.36
N GLU A 299 -15.71 -12.89 0.97
CA GLU A 299 -15.11 -14.10 0.41
C GLU A 299 -16.18 -15.17 0.15
N ALA A 300 -17.09 -15.40 1.11
CA ALA A 300 -18.17 -16.37 0.91
C ALA A 300 -19.06 -16.03 -0.30
N ALA A 301 -19.41 -14.76 -0.47
CA ALA A 301 -20.22 -14.29 -1.61
C ALA A 301 -19.47 -14.46 -2.95
N VAL A 302 -18.19 -14.11 -3.02
CA VAL A 302 -17.36 -14.33 -4.22
C VAL A 302 -17.22 -15.83 -4.51
N GLY A 303 -16.98 -16.65 -3.49
CA GLY A 303 -16.90 -18.10 -3.63
C GLY A 303 -18.19 -18.70 -4.19
N GLN A 304 -19.35 -18.22 -3.74
CA GLN A 304 -20.64 -18.63 -4.29
C GLN A 304 -20.79 -18.21 -5.76
N ALA A 305 -20.50 -16.95 -6.08
CA ALA A 305 -20.58 -16.43 -7.45
C ALA A 305 -19.64 -17.20 -8.41
N LEU A 306 -18.43 -17.56 -7.95
CA LEU A 306 -17.51 -18.42 -8.70
C LEU A 306 -18.11 -19.81 -8.94
N ALA A 307 -18.74 -20.43 -7.93
CA ALA A 307 -19.37 -21.74 -8.07
C ALA A 307 -20.55 -21.72 -9.04
N GLU A 308 -21.37 -20.67 -8.99
CA GLU A 308 -22.49 -20.41 -9.92
C GLU A 308 -21.98 -20.18 -11.36
N GLY A 309 -20.84 -19.51 -11.50
CA GLY A 309 -20.07 -19.35 -12.76
C GLY A 309 -19.42 -20.64 -13.30
N GLY A 310 -19.70 -21.80 -12.70
CA GLY A 310 -19.16 -23.09 -13.15
C GLY A 310 -17.71 -23.37 -12.75
N PHE A 311 -17.12 -22.55 -11.88
CA PHE A 311 -15.80 -22.82 -11.29
C PHE A 311 -15.91 -23.73 -10.05
N GLN A 312 -14.80 -24.32 -9.63
CA GLN A 312 -14.68 -25.08 -8.38
C GLN A 312 -13.76 -24.35 -7.40
N PRO A 313 -14.25 -23.34 -6.67
CA PRO A 313 -13.43 -22.58 -5.73
C PRO A 313 -13.12 -23.42 -4.49
N ARG A 314 -11.83 -23.63 -4.22
CA ARG A 314 -11.31 -24.19 -2.97
C ARG A 314 -10.75 -23.06 -2.10
N PRO A 315 -11.32 -22.78 -0.92
CA PRO A 315 -10.93 -21.63 -0.12
C PRO A 315 -9.60 -21.83 0.62
N GLY A 316 -8.99 -20.72 1.04
CA GLY A 316 -7.93 -20.67 2.04
C GLY A 316 -6.62 -21.30 1.58
N VAL A 317 -6.15 -20.99 0.37
CA VAL A 317 -5.01 -21.68 -0.22
C VAL A 317 -3.69 -20.98 0.16
N VAL A 318 -2.74 -21.74 0.68
CA VAL A 318 -1.35 -21.30 0.85
C VAL A 318 -0.55 -21.92 -0.28
N VAL A 319 0.04 -21.09 -1.12
CA VAL A 319 0.89 -21.54 -2.23
C VAL A 319 2.30 -21.80 -1.71
N ARG A 320 2.84 -20.85 -0.95
CA ARG A 320 4.15 -20.92 -0.27
C ARG A 320 4.10 -20.10 1.02
N PRO A 321 5.09 -20.22 1.93
CA PRO A 321 5.15 -19.33 3.08
C PRO A 321 5.10 -17.85 2.65
N GLY A 322 4.18 -17.08 3.24
CA GLY A 322 3.97 -15.69 2.86
C GLY A 322 3.36 -15.45 1.46
N LEU A 323 2.90 -16.49 0.76
CA LEU A 323 2.16 -16.36 -0.50
C LEU A 323 0.89 -17.21 -0.46
N SER A 324 -0.25 -16.55 -0.47
CA SER A 324 -1.56 -17.20 -0.41
C SER A 324 -2.57 -16.55 -1.32
N ALA A 325 -3.66 -17.25 -1.60
CA ALA A 325 -4.84 -16.70 -2.25
C ALA A 325 -6.10 -17.11 -1.47
N ASP A 326 -7.19 -16.38 -1.68
CA ASP A 326 -8.47 -16.68 -1.07
C ASP A 326 -9.07 -17.96 -1.65
N PHE A 327 -8.94 -18.16 -2.97
CA PHE A 327 -9.35 -19.39 -3.64
C PHE A 327 -8.28 -19.94 -4.59
N ALA A 328 -8.26 -21.27 -4.72
CA ALA A 328 -7.80 -21.91 -5.95
C ALA A 328 -9.04 -22.37 -6.73
N CYS A 329 -9.07 -22.09 -8.02
CA CYS A 329 -10.21 -22.33 -8.89
C CYS A 329 -9.80 -23.22 -10.06
N THR A 330 -10.67 -24.18 -10.38
CA THR A 330 -10.60 -24.95 -11.62
C THR A 330 -11.91 -24.74 -12.37
N ARG A 331 -11.88 -24.72 -13.70
CA ARG A 331 -13.11 -24.62 -14.51
C ARG A 331 -13.68 -26.03 -14.72
N ARG A 332 -14.98 -26.24 -14.47
CA ARG A 332 -15.63 -27.49 -14.87
C ARG A 332 -15.58 -27.58 -16.39
N SER A 333 -14.83 -28.54 -16.95
CA SER A 333 -14.96 -28.86 -18.38
C SER A 333 -16.41 -29.26 -18.64
N ALA A 334 -17.11 -28.49 -19.46
CA ALA A 334 -18.49 -28.77 -19.85
C ALA A 334 -18.64 -30.00 -20.76
N SER A 335 -17.59 -30.81 -20.96
CA SER A 335 -17.61 -31.96 -21.86
C SER A 335 -17.07 -33.21 -21.18
N GLY A 336 -17.96 -34.15 -20.87
CA GLY A 336 -17.65 -35.59 -20.83
C GLY A 336 -17.31 -36.17 -22.21
N GLY A 337 -16.86 -35.34 -23.15
CA GLY A 337 -16.45 -35.72 -24.50
C GLY A 337 -14.97 -36.10 -24.50
N ARG A 338 -14.70 -37.39 -24.71
CA ARG A 338 -13.36 -37.88 -25.03
C ARG A 338 -12.86 -37.15 -26.29
N GLY A 339 -11.84 -36.30 -26.16
CA GLY A 339 -11.06 -35.88 -27.34
C GLY A 339 -10.76 -34.39 -27.50
N GLY A 340 -10.61 -33.61 -26.43
CA GLY A 340 -10.00 -32.28 -26.53
C GLY A 340 -9.30 -31.92 -25.22
N ARG A 341 -8.00 -31.63 -25.26
CA ARG A 341 -7.28 -30.94 -24.17
C ARG A 341 -7.85 -29.52 -24.08
N GLY A 342 -9.04 -29.37 -23.49
CA GLY A 342 -9.65 -28.08 -23.25
C GLY A 342 -8.88 -27.35 -22.15
N GLU A 343 -8.37 -26.19 -22.48
CA GLU A 343 -7.54 -25.26 -21.70
C GLU A 343 -8.29 -24.65 -20.50
N GLY A 344 -8.81 -25.48 -19.59
CA GLY A 344 -9.28 -25.04 -18.28
C GLY A 344 -8.11 -25.05 -17.29
N GLY A 345 -7.21 -24.08 -17.37
CA GLY A 345 -6.07 -23.99 -16.45
C GLY A 345 -6.49 -23.71 -15.01
N ASP A 346 -5.77 -24.30 -14.05
CA ASP A 346 -5.90 -23.94 -12.63
C ASP A 346 -5.44 -22.50 -12.42
N PHE A 347 -6.23 -21.70 -11.71
CA PHE A 347 -5.89 -20.32 -11.35
C PHE A 347 -6.23 -20.02 -9.90
N PHE A 348 -5.72 -18.91 -9.38
CA PHE A 348 -5.99 -18.45 -8.04
C PHE A 348 -6.83 -17.19 -8.08
N VAL A 349 -7.64 -16.98 -7.05
CA VAL A 349 -8.44 -15.76 -6.88
C VAL A 349 -8.08 -15.10 -5.56
N GLU A 350 -7.82 -13.80 -5.61
CA GLU A 350 -7.81 -12.91 -4.46
C GLU A 350 -9.07 -12.05 -4.48
N VAL A 351 -9.73 -11.96 -3.32
CA VAL A 351 -10.87 -11.09 -3.10
C VAL A 351 -10.38 -9.73 -2.61
N ASP A 352 -10.50 -8.76 -3.50
CA ASP A 352 -9.94 -7.45 -3.30
C ASP A 352 -10.89 -6.56 -2.49
N GLY A 353 -10.88 -6.72 -1.15
CA GLY A 353 -11.60 -5.87 -0.19
C GLY A 353 -11.21 -4.37 -0.22
N PRO A 354 -12.08 -3.46 0.28
CA PRO A 354 -11.86 -2.00 0.24
C PRO A 354 -10.61 -1.53 0.99
N SER A 355 -10.32 -2.10 2.16
CA SER A 355 -9.11 -1.81 2.96
C SER A 355 -7.84 -2.40 2.38
N HIS A 356 -8.02 -3.48 1.64
CA HIS A 356 -7.08 -4.40 1.02
C HIS A 356 -6.37 -3.89 -0.24
N PHE A 357 -7.08 -3.37 -1.22
CA PHE A 357 -6.54 -3.55 -2.57
C PHE A 357 -6.79 -2.39 -3.50
N CYS A 358 -7.49 -1.34 -3.04
CA CYS A 358 -7.89 -0.23 -3.89
C CYS A 358 -7.34 1.11 -3.39
N VAL A 359 -7.04 2.00 -4.33
CA VAL A 359 -6.79 3.44 -4.09
C VAL A 359 -7.82 4.24 -4.86
N GLN A 360 -8.13 5.46 -4.44
CA GLN A 360 -8.92 6.39 -5.23
C GLN A 360 -8.14 6.78 -6.51
N PRO A 361 -8.75 6.71 -7.71
CA PRO A 361 -10.13 6.30 -7.95
C PRO A 361 -10.34 4.80 -7.69
N PHE A 362 -11.36 4.46 -6.90
CA PHE A 362 -11.47 3.20 -6.14
C PHE A 362 -11.39 1.89 -6.93
N TRP A 363 -11.29 1.94 -8.25
CA TRP A 363 -11.02 0.80 -9.13
C TRP A 363 -9.54 0.46 -9.32
N ARG A 364 -8.61 1.36 -8.96
CA ARG A 364 -7.18 1.15 -9.16
C ARG A 364 -6.59 0.22 -8.10
N LEU A 365 -5.84 -0.78 -8.53
CA LEU A 365 -5.13 -1.70 -7.63
C LEU A 365 -4.04 -0.99 -6.82
N ARG A 366 -3.94 -1.32 -5.53
CA ARG A 366 -2.80 -0.99 -4.67
C ARG A 366 -1.57 -1.78 -5.14
N GLY A 367 -0.37 -1.24 -4.93
CA GLY A 367 0.81 -1.95 -5.42
C GLY A 367 1.13 -3.24 -4.66
N ARG A 368 0.56 -3.47 -3.47
CA ARG A 368 0.61 -4.81 -2.85
C ARG A 368 -0.17 -5.86 -3.64
N THR A 369 -1.27 -5.48 -4.29
CA THR A 369 -2.04 -6.36 -5.18
C THR A 369 -1.21 -6.71 -6.39
N VAL A 370 -0.65 -5.67 -7.04
CA VAL A 370 0.20 -5.81 -8.23
C VAL A 370 1.45 -6.65 -7.92
N LEU A 371 2.09 -6.39 -6.78
CA LEU A 371 3.23 -7.19 -6.33
C LEU A 371 2.83 -8.65 -6.13
N LYS A 372 1.70 -8.92 -5.47
CA LYS A 372 1.21 -10.27 -5.24
C LYS A 372 0.93 -11.00 -6.56
N GLN A 373 0.27 -10.35 -7.53
CA GLN A 373 0.07 -10.90 -8.88
C GLN A 373 1.40 -11.25 -9.55
N ARG A 374 2.39 -10.35 -9.49
CA ARG A 374 3.75 -10.61 -10.00
C ARG A 374 4.41 -11.81 -9.32
N LEU A 375 4.23 -11.97 -8.00
CA LEU A 375 4.78 -13.11 -7.27
C LEU A 375 4.14 -14.43 -7.69
N PHE A 376 2.83 -14.48 -7.90
CA PHE A 376 2.16 -15.65 -8.47
C PHE A 376 2.66 -15.95 -9.88
N ALA A 377 2.77 -14.92 -10.73
CA ALA A 377 3.25 -15.08 -12.09
C ALA A 377 4.69 -15.60 -12.14
N ALA A 378 5.56 -15.14 -11.23
CA ALA A 378 6.92 -15.66 -11.07
C ALA A 378 6.97 -17.14 -10.65
N GLN A 379 5.88 -17.69 -10.10
CA GLN A 379 5.72 -19.11 -9.81
C GLN A 379 4.99 -19.88 -10.93
N GLY A 380 4.73 -19.23 -12.07
CA GLY A 380 3.99 -19.82 -13.19
C GLY A 380 2.48 -19.95 -12.93
N GLN A 381 1.94 -19.19 -11.98
CA GLN A 381 0.53 -19.26 -11.57
C GLN A 381 -0.20 -17.96 -11.89
N ALA A 382 -1.44 -18.07 -12.37
CA ALA A 382 -2.31 -16.91 -12.54
C ALA A 382 -2.99 -16.55 -11.21
N LEU A 383 -2.94 -15.26 -10.83
CA LEU A 383 -3.74 -14.72 -9.73
C LEU A 383 -4.71 -13.68 -10.28
N ILE A 384 -5.99 -13.96 -10.14
CA ILE A 384 -7.08 -13.09 -10.55
C ILE A 384 -7.50 -12.27 -9.34
N SER A 385 -7.47 -10.95 -9.48
CA SER A 385 -7.97 -10.02 -8.49
C SER A 385 -9.45 -9.75 -8.76
N VAL A 386 -10.31 -10.07 -7.80
CA VAL A 386 -11.76 -9.82 -7.88
C VAL A 386 -12.10 -8.68 -6.93
N PRO A 387 -12.32 -7.46 -7.43
CA PRO A 387 -12.68 -6.33 -6.58
C PRO A 387 -13.98 -6.56 -5.83
N TYR A 388 -14.03 -6.13 -4.57
CA TYR A 388 -15.17 -6.40 -3.70
C TYR A 388 -16.51 -5.87 -4.24
N TRP A 389 -16.52 -4.77 -5.00
CA TRP A 389 -17.76 -4.23 -5.57
C TRP A 389 -18.32 -5.08 -6.72
N VAL A 390 -17.55 -6.04 -7.25
CA VAL A 390 -18.03 -7.04 -8.22
C VAL A 390 -18.88 -8.10 -7.53
N ALA A 391 -18.81 -8.25 -6.20
CA ALA A 391 -19.63 -9.20 -5.45
C ALA A 391 -20.50 -8.54 -4.36
N ALA A 392 -20.45 -7.22 -4.25
CA ALA A 392 -21.26 -6.47 -3.31
C ALA A 392 -22.69 -6.27 -3.85
N PRO A 393 -23.74 -6.53 -3.05
CA PRO A 393 -25.10 -6.13 -3.41
C PRO A 393 -25.18 -4.62 -3.70
N PRO A 394 -26.04 -4.17 -4.64
CA PRO A 394 -26.36 -2.75 -4.79
C PRO A 394 -26.73 -2.13 -3.43
N GLY A 395 -26.02 -1.06 -3.03
CA GLY A 395 -26.25 -0.36 -1.76
C GLY A 395 -25.51 -0.90 -0.53
N ALA A 396 -24.75 -2.00 -0.63
CA ALA A 396 -23.93 -2.51 0.49
C ALA A 396 -22.76 -1.59 0.88
N TYR A 397 -22.39 -0.68 -0.01
CA TYR A 397 -21.37 0.35 0.19
C TYR A 397 -21.92 1.67 -0.35
N ALA A 398 -21.60 2.79 0.31
CA ALA A 398 -22.11 4.10 -0.04
C ALA A 398 -21.75 4.50 -1.49
N ARG A 399 -22.72 4.23 -2.38
CA ARG A 399 -23.09 4.88 -3.64
C ARG A 399 -22.02 4.97 -4.75
N ARG A 400 -22.44 4.53 -5.93
CA ARG A 400 -21.81 4.69 -7.25
C ARG A 400 -21.92 6.12 -7.81
N ASP A 401 -22.48 7.05 -7.04
CA ASP A 401 -23.17 8.22 -7.59
C ASP A 401 -22.33 9.50 -7.54
N GLU A 402 -21.14 9.51 -6.92
CA GLU A 402 -20.28 10.70 -6.88
C GLU A 402 -18.84 10.35 -7.29
N CYS A 403 -18.50 10.71 -8.53
CA CYS A 403 -17.14 10.88 -9.10
C CYS A 403 -16.21 9.67 -9.33
N ALA A 404 -16.71 8.47 -9.62
CA ALA A 404 -15.88 7.42 -10.22
C ALA A 404 -16.60 6.70 -11.36
N THR A 405 -16.09 6.80 -12.58
CA THR A 405 -16.38 5.80 -13.63
C THR A 405 -15.08 5.38 -14.31
N LYS A 406 -14.96 4.13 -14.81
CA LYS A 406 -15.98 3.16 -15.27
C LYS A 406 -15.77 1.76 -14.63
N PRO A 407 -16.78 0.84 -14.54
CA PRO A 407 -18.06 0.76 -15.27
C PRO A 407 -19.33 0.57 -14.42
N ARG A 408 -20.48 0.64 -15.12
CA ARG A 408 -21.81 0.17 -14.71
C ARG A 408 -21.77 -1.37 -14.61
N LEU A 409 -21.71 -1.91 -13.40
CA LEU A 409 -21.69 -3.37 -13.18
C LEU A 409 -22.92 -3.77 -12.37
N GLU A 410 -24.03 -4.10 -13.01
CA GLU A 410 -25.03 -4.88 -12.27
C GLU A 410 -24.47 -6.29 -12.19
N VAL A 411 -23.92 -6.64 -11.01
CA VAL A 411 -23.22 -7.92 -10.78
C VAL A 411 -24.07 -9.06 -11.33
N ASN A 412 -23.67 -9.54 -12.49
CA ASN A 412 -24.19 -10.75 -13.08
C ASN A 412 -23.02 -11.68 -13.37
N GLN A 413 -23.31 -12.96 -13.42
CA GLN A 413 -22.34 -14.04 -13.66
C GLN A 413 -21.43 -13.74 -14.88
N GLN A 414 -21.97 -13.09 -15.92
CA GLN A 414 -21.26 -12.77 -17.16
C GLN A 414 -20.11 -11.76 -16.95
N GLU A 415 -20.28 -10.78 -16.07
CA GLU A 415 -19.24 -9.79 -15.77
C GLU A 415 -18.06 -10.38 -15.00
N LEU A 416 -18.33 -11.26 -14.03
CA LEU A 416 -17.29 -11.98 -13.30
C LEU A 416 -16.50 -12.91 -14.24
N GLU A 417 -17.21 -13.66 -15.09
CA GLU A 417 -16.58 -14.51 -16.11
C GLU A 417 -15.73 -13.70 -17.09
N GLY A 418 -16.22 -12.53 -17.52
CA GLY A 418 -15.48 -11.60 -18.38
C GLY A 418 -14.20 -11.07 -17.72
N LEU A 419 -14.28 -10.64 -16.46
CA LEU A 419 -13.13 -10.18 -15.68
C LEU A 419 -12.06 -11.28 -15.53
N ILE A 420 -12.49 -12.50 -15.22
CA ILE A 420 -11.58 -13.66 -15.08
C ILE A 420 -10.92 -13.96 -16.43
N ALA A 421 -11.69 -14.01 -17.51
CA ALA A 421 -11.17 -14.27 -18.86
C ALA A 421 -10.14 -13.22 -19.29
N GLU A 422 -10.43 -11.93 -19.09
CA GLU A 422 -9.53 -10.83 -19.42
C GLU A 422 -8.19 -10.94 -18.66
N GLN A 423 -8.24 -11.15 -17.34
CA GLN A 423 -7.02 -11.27 -16.52
C GLN A 423 -6.21 -12.54 -16.83
N LEU A 424 -6.87 -13.65 -17.16
CA LEU A 424 -6.19 -14.86 -17.62
C LEU A 424 -5.49 -14.64 -18.97
N GLU A 425 -6.15 -13.99 -19.92
CA GLU A 425 -5.56 -13.65 -21.22
C GLU A 425 -4.35 -12.73 -21.05
N GLN A 426 -4.44 -11.71 -20.18
CA GLN A 426 -3.31 -10.84 -19.84
C GLN A 426 -2.14 -11.65 -19.24
N PHE A 427 -2.43 -12.58 -18.33
CA PHE A 427 -1.41 -13.46 -17.75
C PHE A 427 -0.73 -14.32 -18.83
N HIS A 428 -1.48 -14.92 -19.74
CA HIS A 428 -0.92 -15.74 -20.82
C HIS A 428 -0.04 -14.92 -21.76
N ARG A 429 -0.49 -13.74 -22.20
CA ARG A 429 0.31 -12.81 -23.02
C ARG A 429 1.63 -12.42 -22.36
N SER A 430 1.62 -12.22 -21.04
CA SER A 430 2.83 -11.82 -20.30
C SER A 430 3.92 -12.89 -20.26
N ARG A 431 3.60 -14.16 -20.60
CA ARG A 431 4.54 -15.27 -20.62
C ARG A 431 5.18 -15.53 -21.99
N GLU A 432 4.64 -14.93 -23.04
CA GLU A 432 5.15 -15.09 -24.41
C GLU A 432 6.28 -14.10 -24.73
N VAL A 433 6.48 -13.10 -23.86
CA VAL A 433 7.57 -12.11 -23.87
C VAL A 433 8.69 -12.58 -22.95
#